data_AF-A0AAV4NS14-F1
#
_entry.id   AF-A0AAV4NS14-F1
#
_cell.length_a   1.000
_cell.length_b   1.000
_cell.length_c   1.000
_cell.angle_alpha   90.00
_cell.angle_beta   90.00
_cell.angle_gamma   90.00
#
_symmetry.space_group_name_H-M   'P 1'
#
loop_
_entity.id
_entity.type
_entity.pdbx_description
1 polymer ?
#
loop_
_entity_poly.entity_id
_entity_poly.type
_entity_poly.pdbx_seq_one_letter_code
_entity_poly.pdbx_strand_id
1 'polypeptide(L)'
;MWEKQKLASIYSALEDYSKQKHAHKANNSLLTSQAIDRNEPNLPLDPRQWSREDVARWIHHVSTSHHLPTVHLDRFAMNGKALCLMSMDMFVSRVPLGGKLLYKDFQLKLSRALYS
;
A
#
# COMPACT_ATOMS: atom_id res chain seq x y z
N MET A 1 -6.33 -25.71 -4.51
CA MET A 1 -6.29 -25.64 -3.03
C MET A 1 -5.35 -24.54 -2.52
N TRP A 2 -4.16 -24.34 -3.11
CA TRP A 2 -3.18 -23.32 -2.67
C TRP A 2 -3.62 -21.86 -2.86
N GLU A 3 -4.42 -21.55 -3.88
CA GLU A 3 -4.92 -20.18 -4.13
C GLU A 3 -5.93 -19.70 -3.09
N LYS A 4 -6.81 -20.58 -2.58
CA LYS A 4 -7.80 -20.20 -1.56
C LYS A 4 -7.12 -19.81 -0.24
N GLN A 5 -6.06 -20.52 0.14
CA GLN A 5 -5.28 -20.20 1.35
C GLN A 5 -4.55 -18.85 1.20
N LYS A 6 -4.00 -18.58 0.02
CA LYS A 6 -3.30 -17.33 -0.29
C LYS A 6 -4.27 -16.15 -0.28
N LEU A 7 -5.45 -16.31 -0.87
CA LEU A 7 -6.53 -15.32 -0.82
C LEU A 7 -7.00 -15.10 0.62
N ALA A 8 -7.24 -16.15 1.40
CA ALA A 8 -7.65 -16.03 2.81
C ALA A 8 -6.62 -15.26 3.65
N SER A 9 -5.33 -15.53 3.45
CA SER A 9 -4.25 -14.79 4.13
C SER A 9 -4.15 -13.34 3.66
N ILE A 10 -4.41 -13.07 2.38
CA ILE A 10 -4.51 -11.69 1.87
C ILE A 10 -5.69 -11.00 2.54
N TYR A 11 -6.89 -11.59 2.52
CA TYR A 11 -8.09 -11.03 3.15
C TYR A 11 -7.89 -10.76 4.65
N SER A 12 -7.27 -11.68 5.40
CA SER A 12 -6.96 -11.43 6.81
C SER A 12 -5.97 -10.28 6.97
N ALA A 13 -4.93 -10.20 6.13
CA ALA A 13 -4.01 -9.07 6.14
C ALA A 13 -4.68 -7.74 5.72
N LEU A 14 -5.68 -7.78 4.84
CA LEU A 14 -6.49 -6.61 4.46
C LEU A 14 -7.35 -6.15 5.64
N GLU A 15 -7.97 -7.09 6.34
CA GLU A 15 -8.74 -6.80 7.54
C GLU A 15 -7.85 -6.24 8.64
N ASP A 16 -6.67 -6.79 8.87
CA ASP A 16 -5.75 -6.31 9.90
C ASP A 16 -5.20 -4.93 9.56
N TYR A 17 -4.82 -4.69 8.31
CA TYR A 17 -4.42 -3.37 7.83
C TYR A 17 -5.56 -2.36 7.95
N SER A 18 -6.79 -2.74 7.58
CA SER A 18 -7.99 -1.93 7.73
C SER A 18 -8.25 -1.59 9.21
N LYS A 19 -8.24 -2.61 10.10
CA LYS A 19 -8.40 -2.45 11.55
C LYS A 19 -7.31 -1.55 12.12
N GLN A 20 -6.06 -1.67 11.69
CA GLN A 20 -4.95 -0.85 12.17
C GLN A 20 -5.04 0.61 11.68
N LYS A 21 -5.49 0.82 10.43
CA LYS A 21 -5.82 2.15 9.87
C LYS A 21 -6.99 2.80 10.61
N HIS A 22 -8.04 2.03 10.92
CA HIS A 22 -9.20 2.50 11.68
C HIS A 22 -8.89 2.74 13.17
N ALA A 23 -8.01 1.94 13.78
CA ALA A 23 -7.58 2.14 15.17
C ALA A 23 -6.85 3.47 15.37
N HIS A 24 -6.05 3.92 14.38
CA HIS A 24 -5.44 5.25 14.39
C HIS A 24 -6.44 6.38 14.09
N LYS A 25 -7.59 6.07 13.49
CA LYS A 25 -8.69 7.00 13.18
C LYS A 25 -9.76 7.09 14.28
N ALA A 26 -9.82 6.13 15.22
CA ALA A 26 -10.87 6.05 16.24
C ALA A 26 -10.93 7.26 17.21
N ASN A 27 -9.95 8.17 17.13
CA ASN A 27 -9.96 9.43 17.87
C ASN A 27 -10.68 10.56 17.11
N ASN A 28 -11.15 10.32 15.88
CA ASN A 28 -11.88 11.32 15.10
C ASN A 28 -12.94 10.70 14.17
N SER A 29 -14.19 10.83 14.61
CA SER A 29 -15.43 10.80 13.83
C SER A 29 -15.90 9.43 13.32
N LEU A 30 -17.03 8.99 13.89
CA LEU A 30 -18.06 8.24 13.17
C LEU A 30 -18.34 8.93 11.83
N LEU A 31 -18.43 8.15 10.75
CA LEU A 31 -19.35 8.30 9.60
C LEU A 31 -18.81 7.55 8.36
N THR A 32 -19.68 6.67 7.86
CA THR A 32 -19.93 6.29 6.45
C THR A 32 -18.85 5.55 5.64
N SER A 33 -19.21 4.33 5.26
CA SER A 33 -18.92 3.68 3.98
C SER A 33 -18.91 4.70 2.84
N GLN A 34 -17.85 4.75 2.02
CA GLN A 34 -17.57 5.73 0.94
C GLN A 34 -16.92 7.08 1.32
N ALA A 35 -16.32 7.23 2.49
CA ALA A 35 -15.31 8.27 2.64
C ALA A 35 -14.06 7.87 1.81
N ILE A 36 -13.95 8.38 0.57
CA ILE A 36 -12.64 8.57 -0.06
C ILE A 36 -11.81 9.28 0.99
N ASP A 37 -10.82 8.56 1.51
CA ASP A 37 -9.88 9.09 2.49
C ASP A 37 -9.34 10.40 1.92
N ARG A 38 -9.71 11.53 2.51
CA ARG A 38 -9.43 12.87 1.98
C ARG A 38 -7.93 13.18 1.88
N ASN A 39 -7.09 12.22 2.27
CA ASN A 39 -5.64 12.26 2.19
C ASN A 39 -5.03 11.23 1.23
N GLU A 40 -5.81 10.34 0.59
CA GLU A 40 -5.21 9.42 -0.39
C GLU A 40 -4.73 10.21 -1.62
N PRO A 41 -3.48 9.99 -2.06
CA PRO A 41 -2.93 10.68 -3.21
C PRO A 41 -3.77 10.35 -4.44
N ASN A 42 -3.95 11.33 -5.32
CA ASN A 42 -4.61 11.13 -6.62
C ASN A 42 -3.74 10.18 -7.47
N LEU A 43 -3.99 8.87 -7.34
CA LEU A 43 -3.31 7.78 -8.02
C LEU A 43 -4.33 7.01 -8.87
N PRO A 44 -3.94 6.47 -10.04
CA PRO A 44 -4.75 5.50 -10.75
C PRO A 44 -5.16 4.33 -9.83
N LEU A 45 -6.39 3.85 -9.98
CA LEU A 45 -6.92 2.77 -9.15
C LEU A 45 -6.11 1.48 -9.29
N ASP A 46 -5.69 1.14 -10.51
CA ASP A 46 -4.85 -0.02 -10.80
C ASP A 46 -3.37 0.36 -10.68
N PRO A 47 -2.62 -0.20 -9.70
CA PRO A 47 -1.21 0.09 -9.54
C PRO A 47 -0.35 -0.24 -10.76
N ARG A 48 -0.80 -1.12 -11.66
CA ARG A 48 -0.09 -1.41 -12.92
C ARG A 48 -0.06 -0.23 -13.89
N GLN A 49 -0.91 0.78 -13.67
CA GLN A 49 -0.97 2.01 -14.45
C GLN A 49 -0.10 3.14 -13.87
N TRP A 50 0.50 2.95 -12.68
CA TRP A 50 1.29 3.99 -12.05
C TRP A 50 2.55 4.32 -12.87
N SER A 51 2.72 5.62 -13.15
CA SER A 51 3.98 6.21 -13.59
C SER A 51 5.03 6.16 -12.48
N ARG A 52 6.25 6.60 -12.79
CA ARG A 52 7.31 6.74 -11.77
C ARG A 52 6.92 7.79 -10.72
N GLU A 53 6.25 8.85 -11.15
CA GLU A 53 5.79 9.95 -10.30
C GLU A 53 4.63 9.51 -9.40
N ASP A 54 3.75 8.62 -9.90
CA ASP A 54 2.71 7.96 -9.09
C ASP A 54 3.34 7.10 -7.99
N VAL A 55 4.36 6.29 -8.32
CA VAL A 55 5.09 5.49 -7.33
C VAL A 55 5.71 6.38 -6.25
N ALA A 56 6.34 7.48 -6.64
CA ALA A 56 6.91 8.44 -5.69
C ALA A 56 5.86 9.06 -4.77
N ARG A 57 4.70 9.47 -5.31
CA ARG A 57 3.57 9.99 -4.52
C ARG A 57 3.02 8.96 -3.56
N TRP A 58 2.86 7.71 -4.02
CA TRP A 58 2.41 6.61 -3.17
C TRP A 58 3.35 6.37 -1.99
N ILE A 59 4.67 6.26 -2.24
CA ILE A 59 5.66 6.06 -1.16
C ILE A 59 5.63 7.22 -0.18
N HIS A 60 5.63 8.46 -0.68
CA HIS A 60 5.54 9.65 0.18
C HIS A 60 4.30 9.62 1.07
N HIS A 61 3.13 9.29 0.51
CA HIS A 61 1.88 9.17 1.26
C HIS A 61 1.93 8.11 2.35
N VAL A 62 2.34 6.88 2.02
CA VAL A 62 2.40 5.78 3.00
C VAL A 62 3.45 6.08 4.07
N SER A 63 4.61 6.62 3.69
CA SER A 63 5.66 6.99 4.63
C SER A 63 5.21 8.08 5.60
N THR A 64 4.57 9.14 5.12
CA THR A 64 4.08 10.23 5.97
C THR A 64 2.92 9.77 6.86
N SER A 65 1.96 9.02 6.32
CA SER A 65 0.79 8.53 7.07
C SER A 65 1.14 7.55 8.18
N HIS A 66 2.24 6.80 8.03
CA HIS A 66 2.70 5.81 9.01
C HIS A 66 3.96 6.25 9.78
N HIS A 67 4.37 7.51 9.65
CA HIS A 67 5.54 8.07 10.34
C HIS A 67 6.82 7.23 10.13
N LEU A 68 7.00 6.71 8.92
CA LEU A 68 8.22 6.00 8.56
C LEU A 68 9.42 6.97 8.53
N PRO A 69 10.64 6.49 8.83
CA PRO A 69 11.86 7.24 8.52
C PRO A 69 11.89 7.64 7.05
N THR A 70 12.62 8.71 6.73
CA THR A 70 12.75 9.24 5.36
C THR A 70 13.10 8.13 4.38
N VAL A 71 12.20 7.87 3.44
CA VAL A 71 12.41 6.91 2.36
C VAL A 71 12.99 7.65 1.16
N HIS A 72 14.18 7.24 0.73
CA HIS A 72 14.81 7.78 -0.46
C HIS A 72 14.07 7.27 -1.72
N LEU A 73 13.36 8.17 -2.41
CA LEU A 73 12.47 7.85 -3.53
C LEU A 73 13.22 7.37 -4.79
N ASP A 74 14.49 7.74 -4.93
CA ASP A 74 15.40 7.26 -5.97
C ASP A 74 15.59 5.74 -5.92
N ARG A 75 15.49 5.13 -4.73
CA ARG A 75 15.48 3.67 -4.55
C ARG A 75 14.28 3.00 -5.22
N PHE A 76 13.25 3.76 -5.60
CA PHE A 76 12.07 3.27 -6.33
C PHE A 76 11.85 4.05 -7.63
N ALA A 77 12.92 4.42 -8.33
CA ALA A 77 12.85 5.08 -9.65
C ALA A 77 12.33 4.13 -10.75
N MET A 78 11.08 3.68 -10.62
CA MET A 78 10.43 2.72 -11.51
C MET A 78 8.91 2.94 -11.54
N ASN A 79 8.24 2.35 -12.52
CA ASN A 79 6.78 2.42 -12.66
C ASN A 79 6.09 1.29 -11.87
N GLY A 80 4.75 1.32 -11.84
CA GLY A 80 3.95 0.34 -11.13
C GLY A 80 4.09 -1.10 -11.65
N LYS A 81 4.32 -1.29 -12.95
CA LYS A 81 4.58 -2.62 -13.53
C LYS A 81 5.88 -3.22 -12.98
N ALA A 82 6.93 -2.40 -12.84
CA ALA A 82 8.18 -2.84 -12.23
C ALA A 82 8.01 -3.13 -10.73
N LEU A 83 7.22 -2.33 -10.00
CA LEU A 83 6.86 -2.63 -8.61
C LEU A 83 6.16 -3.98 -8.46
N CYS A 84 5.28 -4.37 -9.41
CA CYS A 84 4.62 -5.69 -9.39
C CYS A 84 5.60 -6.86 -9.41
N LEU A 85 6.80 -6.68 -9.94
CA LEU A 85 7.84 -7.71 -10.02
C LEU A 85 8.71 -7.77 -8.76
N MET A 86 8.58 -6.82 -7.84
CA MET A 86 9.39 -6.78 -6.63
C MET A 86 8.85 -7.72 -5.55
N SER A 87 9.73 -8.53 -4.99
CA SER A 87 9.41 -9.31 -3.79
C SER A 87 9.43 -8.43 -2.53
N MET A 88 8.82 -8.91 -1.44
CA MET A 88 8.88 -8.25 -0.15
C MET A 88 10.33 -7.98 0.31
N ASP A 89 11.24 -8.93 0.08
CA ASP A 89 12.65 -8.77 0.46
C ASP A 89 13.33 -7.64 -0.34
N MET A 90 12.94 -7.43 -1.59
CA MET A 90 13.42 -6.29 -2.39
C MET A 90 12.91 -4.94 -1.88
N PHE A 91 11.71 -4.89 -1.27
CA PHE A 91 11.26 -3.69 -0.57
C PHE A 91 12.03 -3.48 0.74
N VAL A 92 12.25 -4.54 1.52
CA VAL A 92 12.97 -4.48 2.80
C VAL A 92 14.43 -4.09 2.61
N SER A 93 15.10 -4.60 1.57
CA SER A 93 16.49 -4.22 1.29
C SER A 93 16.62 -2.74 0.93
N ARG A 94 15.63 -2.17 0.25
CA ARG A 94 15.58 -0.73 -0.08
C ARG A 94 15.18 0.13 1.11
N VAL A 95 14.27 -0.37 1.96
CA VAL A 95 13.72 0.32 3.14
C VAL A 95 13.71 -0.63 4.33
N PRO A 96 14.83 -0.76 5.09
CA PRO A 96 14.92 -1.70 6.20
C PRO A 96 13.84 -1.46 7.27
N LEU A 97 13.56 -0.19 7.57
CA LEU A 97 12.54 0.26 8.52
C LEU A 97 11.29 0.74 7.78
N GLY A 98 10.54 -0.19 7.17
CA GLY A 98 9.26 0.13 6.52
C GLY A 98 8.95 -0.63 5.22
N GLY A 99 9.91 -1.36 4.66
CA GLY A 99 9.72 -2.07 3.39
C GLY A 99 8.59 -3.10 3.42
N LYS A 100 8.40 -3.80 4.55
CA LYS A 100 7.26 -4.73 4.72
C LYS A 100 5.92 -4.01 4.66
N LEU A 101 5.83 -2.80 5.22
CA LEU A 101 4.60 -2.00 5.20
C LEU A 101 4.30 -1.53 3.77
N LEU A 102 5.29 -0.95 3.08
CA LEU A 102 5.16 -0.54 1.69
C LEU A 102 4.73 -1.71 0.79
N TYR A 103 5.37 -2.88 0.93
CA TYR A 103 5.00 -4.06 0.16
C TYR A 103 3.54 -4.47 0.40
N LYS A 104 3.10 -4.54 1.66
CA LYS A 104 1.73 -4.95 2.01
C LYS A 104 0.68 -3.95 1.51
N ASP A 105 0.94 -2.65 1.64
CA ASP A 105 0.06 -1.60 1.14
C ASP A 105 -0.11 -1.69 -0.39
N PHE A 106 1.01 -1.86 -1.11
CA PHE A 106 0.99 -2.04 -2.56
C PHE A 106 0.21 -3.30 -2.98
N GLN A 107 0.47 -4.45 -2.34
CA GLN A 107 -0.24 -5.70 -2.64
C GLN A 107 -1.75 -5.59 -2.38
N LEU A 108 -2.14 -4.83 -1.35
CA LEU A 108 -3.53 -4.54 -1.07
C LEU A 108 -4.18 -3.68 -2.17
N LYS A 109 -3.52 -2.62 -2.63
CA LYS A 109 -4.01 -1.80 -3.74
C LYS A 109 -4.11 -2.62 -5.03
N LEU A 110 -3.12 -3.46 -5.31
CA LEU A 110 -3.09 -4.32 -6.50
C LEU A 110 -4.20 -5.38 -6.45
N SER A 111 -4.40 -6.05 -5.32
CA SER A 111 -5.46 -7.05 -5.20
C SER A 111 -6.83 -6.43 -5.36
N ARG A 112 -7.07 -5.24 -4.78
CA ARG A 112 -8.33 -4.51 -4.97
C ARG A 112 -8.60 -4.20 -6.44
N ALA A 113 -7.59 -3.82 -7.23
CA ALA A 113 -7.77 -3.55 -8.65
C ALA A 113 -7.99 -4.81 -9.51
N LEU A 114 -7.50 -5.98 -9.06
CA LEU A 114 -7.69 -7.25 -9.77
C LEU A 114 -9.05 -7.90 -9.50
N TYR A 115 -9.66 -7.59 -8.35
CA TYR A 115 -10.92 -8.18 -7.90
C TYR A 115 -12.07 -7.15 -7.79
N SER A 116 -11.88 -5.93 -8.31
CA SER A 116 -12.93 -4.90 -8.43
C SER A 116 -13.83 -5.14 -9.63
#